data_AF-A0A7S1BRM4-F1
#
_entry.id   AF-A0A7S1BRM4-F1
#
_cell.length_a   1.000
_cell.length_b   1.000
_cell.length_c   1.000
_cell.angle_alpha   90.00
_cell.angle_beta   90.00
_cell.angle_gamma   90.00
#
_symmetry.space_group_name_H-M   'P 1'
#
loop_
_entity.id
_entity.type
_entity.pdbx_description
1 polymer ?
#
loop_
_entity_poly.entity_id
_entity_poly.type
_entity_poly.pdbx_seq_one_letter_code
_entity_poly.pdbx_strand_id
1 'polypeptide(L)'
;MLDTSCFKTDELKTARDEWFDDQEDAEDEYGPIGEWKFCDGTSFSKLFEERDRFNEDISGWDVGGVTSMSDMFDKADLFNQDLSGWNVKNVLNMHRMFSDASFNQNLSEWDVSKVTAMDWMFDTAISFDRDLSGWDVGNVTNMYRMFKEAKKFNQDLSGWDVGM
;
A
#
# COMPACT_ATOMS: atom_id res chain seq x y z
N MET A 1 -12.99 -14.58 -22.23
CA MET A 1 -11.99 -13.51 -22.10
C MET A 1 -12.72 -12.22 -21.79
N LEU A 2 -12.69 -11.82 -20.53
CA LEU A 2 -12.98 -10.44 -20.16
C LEU A 2 -11.93 -9.57 -20.88
N ASP A 3 -12.36 -8.49 -21.53
CA ASP A 3 -11.46 -7.49 -22.11
C ASP A 3 -10.96 -6.59 -20.98
N THR A 4 -10.00 -7.07 -20.20
CA THR A 4 -9.40 -6.31 -19.10
C THR A 4 -8.18 -5.55 -19.61
N SER A 5 -8.43 -4.53 -20.44
CA SER A 5 -7.41 -3.51 -20.71
C SER A 5 -6.84 -2.90 -19.41
N CYS A 6 -7.65 -2.86 -18.35
CA CYS A 6 -7.27 -2.60 -16.96
C CYS A 6 -8.38 -3.09 -16.00
N PHE A 7 -8.04 -3.40 -14.75
CA PHE A 7 -8.98 -3.71 -13.68
C PHE A 7 -9.58 -2.45 -13.07
N LYS A 8 -10.90 -2.44 -12.90
CA LYS A 8 -11.59 -1.57 -11.94
C LYS A 8 -11.60 -2.22 -10.55
N THR A 9 -11.97 -1.45 -9.53
CA THR A 9 -11.98 -1.91 -8.12
C THR A 9 -12.69 -3.24 -7.90
N ASP A 10 -13.87 -3.44 -8.47
CA ASP A 10 -14.64 -4.67 -8.24
C ASP A 10 -14.03 -5.87 -8.98
N GLU A 11 -13.57 -5.66 -10.22
CA GLU A 11 -12.90 -6.69 -11.02
C GLU A 11 -11.57 -7.11 -10.39
N LEU A 12 -10.80 -6.15 -9.85
CA LEU A 12 -9.56 -6.40 -9.13
C LEU A 12 -9.78 -7.27 -7.88
N LYS A 13 -10.88 -7.03 -7.15
CA LYS A 13 -11.23 -7.83 -5.98
C LYS A 13 -11.61 -9.25 -6.36
N THR A 14 -12.35 -9.43 -7.47
CA THR A 14 -12.65 -10.75 -8.03
C THR A 14 -11.37 -11.49 -8.42
N ALA A 15 -10.48 -10.86 -9.19
CA ALA A 15 -9.22 -11.47 -9.61
C ALA A 15 -8.33 -11.85 -8.41
N ARG A 16 -8.26 -10.96 -7.41
CA ARG A 16 -7.58 -11.24 -6.14
C ARG A 16 -8.20 -12.42 -5.40
N ASP A 17 -9.53 -12.47 -5.25
CA ASP A 17 -10.17 -13.56 -4.51
C ASP A 17 -9.91 -14.91 -5.17
N GLU A 18 -9.95 -14.95 -6.51
CA GLU A 18 -9.54 -16.13 -7.28
C GLU A 18 -8.07 -16.49 -7.03
N TRP A 19 -7.16 -15.51 -7.05
CA TRP A 19 -5.72 -15.73 -6.80
C TRP A 19 -5.43 -16.44 -5.48
N PHE A 20 -6.24 -16.20 -4.45
CA PHE A 20 -6.08 -16.86 -3.15
C PHE A 20 -6.90 -18.15 -2.99
N ASP A 21 -7.86 -18.43 -3.89
CA ASP A 21 -8.64 -19.67 -3.92
C ASP A 21 -7.96 -20.73 -4.81
N ASP A 22 -7.66 -20.37 -6.05
CA ASP A 22 -6.93 -21.17 -7.02
C ASP A 22 -6.02 -20.28 -7.89
N GLN A 23 -4.72 -20.31 -7.58
CA GLN A 23 -3.73 -19.49 -8.29
C GLN A 23 -3.54 -19.92 -9.74
N GLU A 24 -3.71 -21.21 -10.08
CA GLU A 24 -3.53 -21.69 -11.46
C GLU A 24 -4.65 -21.15 -12.35
N ASP A 25 -5.90 -21.25 -11.89
CA ASP A 25 -7.06 -20.71 -12.60
C ASP A 25 -7.01 -19.16 -12.66
N ALA A 26 -6.56 -18.50 -11.60
CA ALA A 26 -6.38 -17.04 -11.60
C ALA A 26 -5.30 -16.58 -12.58
N GLU A 27 -4.15 -17.27 -12.64
CA GLU A 27 -3.08 -16.99 -13.60
C GLU A 27 -3.56 -17.20 -15.06
N ASP A 28 -4.35 -18.24 -15.31
CA ASP A 28 -4.92 -18.51 -16.64
C ASP A 28 -5.96 -17.47 -17.07
N GLU A 29 -6.78 -16.97 -16.14
CA GLU A 29 -7.84 -15.98 -16.44
C GLU A 29 -7.33 -14.53 -16.46
N TYR A 30 -6.52 -14.15 -15.48
CA TYR A 30 -6.12 -12.76 -15.20
C TYR A 30 -4.66 -12.46 -15.51
N GLY A 31 -3.85 -13.49 -15.77
CA GLY A 31 -2.40 -13.39 -15.90
C GLY A 31 -1.70 -13.31 -14.54
N PRO A 32 -0.36 -13.32 -14.54
CA PRO A 32 0.44 -13.25 -13.32
C PRO A 32 0.17 -11.94 -12.56
N ILE A 33 0.03 -12.02 -11.24
CA ILE A 33 -0.35 -10.88 -10.40
C ILE A 33 0.55 -9.66 -10.57
N GLY A 34 1.85 -9.85 -10.82
CA GLY A 34 2.82 -8.77 -11.06
C GLY A 34 2.60 -7.98 -12.35
N GLU A 35 1.80 -8.49 -13.30
CA GLU A 35 1.51 -7.85 -14.59
C GLU A 35 0.11 -7.21 -14.65
N TRP A 36 -0.65 -7.28 -13.56
CA TRP A 36 -1.99 -6.69 -13.49
C TRP A 36 -1.96 -5.18 -13.72
N LYS A 37 -2.95 -4.69 -14.48
CA LYS A 37 -3.10 -3.27 -14.84
C LYS A 37 -4.34 -2.69 -14.22
N PHE A 38 -4.31 -1.41 -13.86
CA PHE A 38 -5.40 -0.77 -13.12
C PHE A 38 -5.93 0.45 -13.86
N CYS A 39 -7.25 0.62 -13.86
CA CYS A 39 -7.85 1.79 -14.46
C CYS A 39 -7.65 3.00 -13.54
N ASP A 40 -7.63 4.21 -14.10
CA ASP A 40 -7.63 5.43 -13.29
C ASP A 40 -8.82 5.45 -12.32
N GLY A 41 -8.57 5.85 -11.07
CA GLY A 41 -9.56 5.86 -10.01
C GLY A 41 -9.81 4.51 -9.34
N THR A 42 -9.09 3.46 -9.72
CA THR A 42 -9.14 2.17 -9.02
C THR A 42 -8.72 2.35 -7.55
N SER A 43 -9.48 1.76 -6.64
CA SER A 43 -9.18 1.76 -5.21
C SER A 43 -8.50 0.46 -4.83
N PHE A 44 -7.40 0.55 -4.10
CA PHE A 44 -6.70 -0.59 -3.50
C PHE A 44 -7.11 -0.80 -2.04
N SER A 45 -8.17 -0.12 -1.60
CA SER A 45 -8.66 -0.28 -0.23
C SER A 45 -8.94 -1.75 0.08
N LYS A 46 -8.25 -2.25 1.12
CA LYS A 46 -8.36 -3.62 1.63
C LYS A 46 -8.00 -4.70 0.60
N LEU A 47 -7.14 -4.39 -0.36
CA LEU A 47 -6.82 -5.37 -1.40
C LEU A 47 -6.19 -6.62 -0.79
N PHE A 48 -5.18 -6.50 0.06
CA PHE A 48 -4.51 -7.62 0.73
C PHE A 48 -4.66 -7.60 2.26
N GLU A 49 -5.73 -6.96 2.77
CA GLU A 49 -6.08 -6.97 4.21
C GLU A 49 -6.20 -8.42 4.70
N GLU A 50 -5.52 -8.74 5.80
CA GLU A 50 -5.52 -10.07 6.45
C GLU A 50 -5.01 -11.23 5.56
N ARG A 51 -4.33 -10.93 4.45
CA ARG A 51 -3.64 -11.93 3.63
C ARG A 51 -2.24 -12.18 4.19
N ASP A 52 -2.18 -12.79 5.36
CA ASP A 52 -0.97 -13.06 6.16
C ASP A 52 0.18 -13.72 5.37
N ARG A 53 -0.15 -14.55 4.38
CA ARG A 53 0.81 -15.26 3.52
C ARG A 53 1.19 -14.53 2.22
N PHE A 54 0.56 -13.40 1.92
CA PHE A 54 0.82 -12.67 0.68
C PHE A 54 2.21 -12.01 0.70
N ASN A 55 3.04 -12.33 -0.29
CA ASN A 55 4.35 -11.70 -0.49
C ASN A 55 4.79 -11.78 -1.96
N GLU A 56 3.85 -11.78 -2.91
CA GLU A 56 4.14 -11.84 -4.34
C GLU A 56 4.74 -10.51 -4.83
N ASP A 57 5.64 -10.58 -5.81
CA ASP A 57 6.25 -9.39 -6.40
C ASP A 57 5.24 -8.57 -7.20
N ILE A 58 4.98 -7.37 -6.69
CA ILE A 58 4.10 -6.34 -7.28
C ILE A 58 4.86 -5.03 -7.54
N SER A 59 6.19 -5.08 -7.54
CA SER A 59 7.04 -3.90 -7.74
C SER A 59 6.82 -3.23 -9.10
N GLY A 60 6.36 -4.00 -10.10
CA GLY A 60 6.07 -3.54 -11.47
C GLY A 60 4.71 -2.87 -11.69
N TRP A 61 3.85 -2.79 -10.67
CA TRP A 61 2.52 -2.21 -10.81
C TRP A 61 2.55 -0.70 -11.12
N ASP A 62 1.78 -0.28 -12.13
CA ASP A 62 1.49 1.13 -12.37
C ASP A 62 0.32 1.59 -11.49
N VAL A 63 0.65 2.16 -10.34
CA VAL A 63 -0.33 2.67 -9.37
C VAL A 63 -0.66 4.16 -9.54
N GLY A 64 -0.22 4.79 -10.63
CA GLY A 64 -0.34 6.24 -10.84
C GLY A 64 -1.78 6.76 -10.87
N GLY A 65 -2.74 5.90 -11.19
CA GLY A 65 -4.18 6.20 -11.19
C GLY A 65 -4.90 5.92 -9.87
N VAL A 66 -4.24 5.32 -8.88
CA VAL A 66 -4.85 4.90 -7.61
C VAL A 66 -5.06 6.09 -6.68
N THR A 67 -6.24 6.15 -6.05
CA THR A 67 -6.61 7.27 -5.15
C THR A 67 -6.70 6.87 -3.67
N SER A 68 -6.80 5.57 -3.36
CA SER A 68 -6.89 5.05 -2.00
C SER A 68 -6.14 3.73 -1.88
N MET A 69 -5.29 3.63 -0.85
CA MET A 69 -4.56 2.42 -0.46
C MET A 69 -4.87 2.04 1.00
N SER A 70 -6.04 2.45 1.51
CA SER A 70 -6.41 2.21 2.90
C SER A 70 -6.44 0.72 3.22
N ASP A 71 -5.82 0.31 4.32
CA ASP A 71 -5.77 -1.07 4.80
C ASP A 71 -5.21 -2.07 3.78
N MET A 72 -4.50 -1.61 2.73
CA MET A 72 -4.12 -2.47 1.61
C MET A 72 -3.30 -3.69 2.06
N PHE A 73 -2.41 -3.52 3.03
CA PHE A 73 -1.60 -4.59 3.62
C PHE A 73 -1.79 -4.68 5.14
N ASP A 74 -2.93 -4.21 5.69
CA ASP A 74 -3.23 -4.36 7.12
C ASP A 74 -3.23 -5.84 7.48
N LYS A 75 -2.39 -6.23 8.45
CA LYS A 75 -2.16 -7.63 8.89
C LYS A 75 -1.70 -8.57 7.77
N ALA A 76 -1.00 -8.06 6.76
CA ALA A 76 -0.28 -8.89 5.79
C ALA A 76 1.09 -9.26 6.37
N ASP A 77 1.10 -10.18 7.34
CA ASP A 77 2.25 -10.50 8.20
C ASP A 77 3.56 -10.76 7.46
N LEU A 78 3.52 -11.40 6.28
CA LEU A 78 4.71 -11.74 5.49
C LEU A 78 5.04 -10.72 4.38
N PHE A 79 4.21 -9.72 4.13
CA PHE A 79 4.41 -8.80 3.02
C PHE A 79 5.61 -7.87 3.26
N ASN A 80 6.61 -7.94 2.38
CA ASN A 80 7.82 -7.12 2.46
C ASN A 80 8.49 -6.91 1.08
N GLN A 81 7.69 -6.77 0.03
CA GLN A 81 8.18 -6.53 -1.34
C GLN A 81 8.56 -5.07 -1.58
N ASP A 82 9.49 -4.85 -2.51
CA ASP A 82 9.96 -3.50 -2.87
C ASP A 82 8.86 -2.70 -3.57
N LEU A 83 8.47 -1.57 -2.97
CA LEU A 83 7.48 -0.63 -3.50
C LEU A 83 8.09 0.74 -3.84
N SER A 84 9.42 0.85 -3.81
CA SER A 84 10.12 2.13 -4.01
C SER A 84 9.86 2.76 -5.39
N GLY A 85 9.54 1.94 -6.40
CA GLY A 85 9.20 2.40 -7.75
C GLY A 85 7.76 2.89 -7.94
N TRP A 86 6.89 2.74 -6.94
CA TRP A 86 5.48 3.13 -7.06
C TRP A 86 5.28 4.64 -7.09
N ASN A 87 4.49 5.11 -8.05
CA ASN A 87 4.08 6.51 -8.15
C ASN A 87 2.79 6.79 -7.38
N VAL A 88 2.92 7.17 -6.11
CA VAL A 88 1.77 7.39 -5.20
C VAL A 88 1.22 8.81 -5.17
N LYS A 89 1.65 9.71 -6.06
CA LYS A 89 1.32 11.16 -6.06
C LYS A 89 -0.17 11.52 -6.12
N ASN A 90 -1.04 10.55 -6.46
CA ASN A 90 -2.48 10.72 -6.58
C ASN A 90 -3.26 10.05 -5.44
N VAL A 91 -2.57 9.33 -4.55
CA VAL A 91 -3.17 8.70 -3.38
C VAL A 91 -3.56 9.77 -2.37
N LEU A 92 -4.78 9.68 -1.85
CA LEU A 92 -5.34 10.60 -0.86
C LEU A 92 -5.45 9.96 0.53
N ASN A 93 -5.51 8.62 0.59
CA ASN A 93 -5.75 7.86 1.81
C ASN A 93 -4.81 6.66 1.91
N MET A 94 -3.99 6.65 2.97
CA MET A 94 -3.08 5.56 3.35
C MET A 94 -3.36 5.05 4.78
N HIS A 95 -4.57 5.27 5.29
CA HIS A 95 -5.04 4.73 6.58
C HIS A 95 -4.68 3.25 6.71
N ARG A 96 -3.98 2.86 7.79
CA ARG A 96 -3.61 1.45 8.08
C ARG A 96 -2.88 0.68 6.99
N MET A 97 -2.30 1.33 5.98
CA MET A 97 -1.78 0.63 4.80
C MET A 97 -0.80 -0.51 5.14
N PHE A 98 0.03 -0.35 6.18
CA PHE A 98 1.02 -1.34 6.65
C PHE A 98 0.86 -1.66 8.15
N SER A 99 -0.34 -1.48 8.70
CA SER A 99 -0.61 -1.82 10.09
C SER A 99 -0.41 -3.33 10.31
N ASP A 100 0.28 -3.71 11.38
CA ASP A 100 0.64 -5.09 11.74
C ASP A 100 1.42 -5.88 10.65
N ALA A 101 1.94 -5.22 9.61
CA ALA A 101 2.73 -5.87 8.57
C ALA A 101 4.22 -5.97 8.96
N SER A 102 4.93 -7.00 8.46
CA SER A 102 6.40 -7.08 8.58
C SER A 102 7.15 -6.18 7.59
N PHE A 103 6.45 -5.24 6.95
CA PHE A 103 6.98 -4.37 5.91
C PHE A 103 8.14 -3.49 6.42
N ASN A 104 9.25 -3.45 5.67
CA ASN A 104 10.44 -2.68 5.99
C ASN A 104 11.25 -2.28 4.75
N GLN A 105 10.57 -1.89 3.67
CA GLN A 105 11.21 -1.42 2.43
C GLN A 105 11.25 0.10 2.32
N ASN A 106 12.17 0.60 1.48
CA ASN A 106 12.39 2.04 1.32
C ASN A 106 11.19 2.72 0.65
N LEU A 107 10.67 3.78 1.28
CA LEU A 107 9.58 4.61 0.78
C LEU A 107 9.97 6.10 0.63
N SER A 108 11.26 6.43 0.76
CA SER A 108 11.74 7.82 0.79
C SER A 108 11.41 8.63 -0.47
N GLU A 109 11.28 7.96 -1.63
CA GLU A 109 10.97 8.60 -2.92
C GLU A 109 9.47 8.79 -3.17
N TRP A 110 8.60 8.34 -2.26
CA TRP A 110 7.16 8.52 -2.41
C TRP A 110 6.76 9.99 -2.24
N ASP A 111 6.11 10.55 -3.27
CA ASP A 111 5.41 11.83 -3.18
C ASP A 111 4.06 11.64 -2.48
N VAL A 112 4.06 11.89 -1.16
CA VAL A 112 2.87 11.81 -0.31
C VAL A 112 2.16 13.15 -0.11
N SER A 113 2.54 14.20 -0.87
CA SER A 113 2.07 15.57 -0.66
C SER A 113 0.55 15.75 -0.77
N LYS A 114 -0.18 14.82 -1.39
CA LYS A 114 -1.66 14.87 -1.48
C LYS A 114 -2.38 14.02 -0.44
N VAL A 115 -1.67 13.21 0.34
CA VAL A 115 -2.29 12.31 1.31
C VAL A 115 -2.88 13.14 2.45
N THR A 116 -4.12 12.84 2.80
CA THR A 116 -4.86 13.54 3.87
C THR A 116 -5.08 12.68 5.12
N ALA A 117 -4.94 11.37 5.00
CA ALA A 117 -5.10 10.39 6.09
C ALA A 117 -3.95 9.37 6.11
N MET A 118 -3.21 9.33 7.21
CA MET A 118 -2.11 8.39 7.50
C MET A 118 -2.24 7.75 8.88
N ASP A 119 -3.40 7.88 9.50
CA ASP A 119 -3.67 7.32 10.81
C ASP A 119 -3.51 5.79 10.78
N TRP A 120 -2.83 5.28 11.81
CA TRP A 120 -2.43 3.89 11.95
C TRP A 120 -1.56 3.30 10.81
N MET A 121 -1.04 4.08 9.86
CA MET A 121 -0.35 3.54 8.67
C MET A 121 0.73 2.49 8.97
N PHE A 122 1.50 2.68 10.06
CA PHE A 122 2.52 1.74 10.55
C PHE A 122 2.24 1.32 12.01
N ASP A 123 0.98 1.32 12.49
CA ASP A 123 0.65 0.82 13.83
C ASP A 123 1.07 -0.66 13.94
N THR A 124 1.85 -1.00 14.96
CA THR A 124 2.36 -2.37 15.19
C THR A 124 3.24 -2.92 14.06
N ALA A 125 3.74 -2.08 13.13
CA ALA A 125 4.77 -2.48 12.15
C ALA A 125 6.14 -2.64 12.84
N ILE A 126 6.31 -3.70 13.65
CA ILE A 126 7.42 -3.88 14.60
C ILE A 126 8.79 -3.81 13.92
N SER A 127 8.87 -4.20 12.65
CA SER A 127 10.13 -4.25 11.88
C SER A 127 10.47 -2.96 11.12
N PHE A 128 9.52 -2.04 10.96
CA PHE A 128 9.67 -0.85 10.11
C PHE A 128 10.64 0.16 10.74
N ASP A 129 11.68 0.54 9.99
CA ASP A 129 12.68 1.53 10.40
C ASP A 129 13.35 2.20 9.18
N ARG A 130 12.51 2.80 8.32
CA ARG A 130 12.97 3.45 7.08
C ARG A 130 12.80 4.95 7.17
N ASP A 131 13.78 5.65 6.61
CA ASP A 131 13.81 7.11 6.59
C ASP A 131 12.64 7.68 5.78
N LEU A 132 11.83 8.50 6.44
CA LEU A 132 10.68 9.20 5.89
C LEU A 132 10.84 10.73 6.03
N SER A 133 12.02 11.22 6.39
CA SER A 133 12.28 12.63 6.68
C SER A 133 11.99 13.56 5.50
N GLY A 134 12.04 13.03 4.26
CA GLY A 134 11.75 13.76 3.03
C GLY A 134 10.26 13.87 2.68
N TRP A 135 9.36 13.21 3.41
CA TRP A 135 7.92 13.27 3.10
C TRP A 135 7.32 14.65 3.39
N ASP A 136 6.60 15.20 2.41
CA ASP A 136 5.73 16.36 2.60
C ASP A 136 4.39 15.91 3.18
N VAL A 137 4.24 16.06 4.50
CA VAL A 137 3.05 15.67 5.25
C VAL A 137 2.08 16.83 5.53
N GLY A 138 2.30 18.01 4.92
CA GLY A 138 1.55 19.23 5.26
C GLY A 138 0.04 19.19 4.99
N ASN A 139 -0.43 18.26 4.14
CA ASN A 139 -1.86 18.03 3.88
C ASN A 139 -2.48 16.94 4.76
N VAL A 140 -1.69 16.23 5.58
CA VAL A 140 -2.18 15.14 6.42
C VAL A 140 -2.93 15.71 7.61
N THR A 141 -4.22 15.42 7.69
CA THR A 141 -5.11 15.90 8.77
C THR A 141 -5.25 14.93 9.93
N ASN A 142 -4.84 13.66 9.74
CA ASN A 142 -4.91 12.63 10.76
C ASN A 142 -3.69 11.71 10.70
N MET A 143 -2.90 11.73 11.78
CA MET A 143 -1.73 10.85 12.01
C MET A 143 -1.92 10.01 13.27
N TYR A 144 -3.16 9.86 13.76
CA TYR A 144 -3.44 9.14 15.00
C TYR A 144 -2.81 7.74 14.96
N ARG A 145 -1.92 7.47 15.92
CA ARG A 145 -1.21 6.19 16.06
C ARG A 145 -0.38 5.74 14.85
N MET A 146 0.03 6.64 13.95
CA MET A 146 0.79 6.30 12.74
C MET A 146 1.97 5.34 13.00
N PHE A 147 2.72 5.52 14.10
CA PHE A 147 3.86 4.68 14.49
C PHE A 147 3.68 4.01 15.86
N LYS A 148 2.45 3.88 16.36
CA LYS A 148 2.23 3.24 17.66
C LYS A 148 2.72 1.78 17.59
N GLU A 149 3.44 1.28 18.60
CA GLU A 149 4.04 -0.07 18.63
C GLU A 149 5.00 -0.42 17.45
N ALA A 150 5.40 0.53 16.60
CA ALA A 150 6.45 0.36 15.60
C ALA A 150 7.83 0.37 16.30
N LYS A 151 8.15 -0.71 17.01
CA LYS A 151 9.22 -0.75 18.03
C LYS A 151 10.63 -0.42 17.53
N LYS A 152 10.92 -0.64 16.24
CA LYS A 152 12.23 -0.30 15.66
C LYS A 152 12.30 1.13 15.14
N PHE A 153 11.16 1.76 14.86
CA PHE A 153 11.14 3.06 14.20
C PHE A 153 11.76 4.14 15.09
N ASN A 154 12.87 4.71 14.65
CA ASN A 154 13.60 5.75 15.37
C ASN A 154 14.23 6.79 14.44
N GLN A 155 13.51 7.14 13.37
CA GLN A 155 13.99 8.09 12.36
C GLN A 155 13.74 9.55 12.78
N ASP A 156 14.57 10.46 12.28
CA ASP A 156 14.42 11.90 12.53
C ASP A 156 13.32 12.47 11.64
N LEU A 157 12.23 12.92 12.27
CA LEU A 157 11.09 13.55 11.59
C LEU A 157 10.99 15.05 11.90
N SER A 158 12.06 15.67 12.39
CA SER A 158 12.07 17.10 12.73
C SER A 158 11.84 18.03 11.53
N GLY A 159 11.99 17.53 10.31
CA GLY A 159 11.67 18.23 9.07
C GLY A 159 10.18 18.23 8.69
N TRP A 160 9.36 17.40 9.31
CA TRP A 160 7.92 17.35 9.00
C TRP A 160 7.20 18.61 9.49
N ASP A 161 6.52 19.29 8.58
CA ASP A 161 5.58 20.34 8.92
C ASP A 161 4.22 19.72 9.26
N VAL A 162 4.03 19.42 10.55
CA VAL A 162 2.80 18.84 11.10
C VAL A 162 1.79 19.91 11.55
N GLY A 163 1.83 21.07 10.90
CA GLY A 163 1.10 22.30 11.23
C GLY A 163 -0.16 22.15 12.09
N MET A 164 -0.16 22.88 13.22
CA MET A 164 -1.36 23.19 14.00
C MET A 164 -2.19 24.30 13.34
#